data_AF-A0AAF3FHB7-F1
#
_entry.id   AF-A0AAF3FHB7-F1
#
_cell.length_a   1.000
_cell.length_b   1.000
_cell.length_c   1.000
_cell.angle_alpha   90.00
_cell.angle_beta   90.00
_cell.angle_gamma   90.00
#
_symmetry.space_group_name_H-M   'P 1'
#
loop_
_entity.id
_entity.type
_entity.pdbx_description
1 polymer ?
#
loop_
_entity_poly.entity_id
_entity_poly.type
_entity_poly.pdbx_seq_one_letter_code
_entity_poly.pdbx_strand_id
1 'polypeptide(L)'
;MISRSAKRFPTPHTLFTVLAIVYGCVESVPKRGHEPWSVILCKFRDSNFEPRTTGWFKEWIGGRQNSDSIENYFYTISNGIYSIEGSNVTDWLKIPFSRNNILQQSLADPKLQLTNEKPFALYDKAKEVCINFAKENDFGMHRQKITVINQEQTAIYGKSNGVLLTPNLIFSSVLAHEMVHSMNIGHSYSDRNIQVFPYAERGEYDDKYDLMSTANAHMRPSTYGLAGPGLNGAHLDYLGWLPMNRVVYFGRDGRQNYTLRLSSLSVPHKNTNGWLLILIPYDRDDSQNVFTVEFRTPDAHDKGIGQPGVIIHQVRKIGAHYYSFLITHAQQEFNELTMDTEWVKFLHMSASGESQYVHLRVERINRKSRFADVKVISTFSPHTCLQGEFYKKIAPDDPLNKKKLAHVCLIGNRPVFPKHLEMQQRRARFFEKRRSYGQNECIDGYEWRALDAYDYVCVPHKRAKEIQVKLERKNVEKTAAKAEAVCSERLVKRSAFPNDNHCVPEIERAQIEQENRESLQFLRNPNFFNGVDTLNL
;
A
#
# COMPACT_ATOMS: atom_id res chain seq x y z
N MET A 1 85.40 8.23 5.53
CA MET A 1 84.63 7.76 6.71
C MET A 1 83.96 8.98 7.33
N ILE A 2 82.74 9.31 6.91
CA ILE A 2 81.44 8.85 7.45
C ILE A 2 81.20 9.40 8.88
N SER A 3 80.40 10.46 8.95
CA SER A 3 79.39 10.67 10.01
C SER A 3 78.44 11.78 9.56
N ARG A 4 77.18 11.43 9.25
CA ARG A 4 76.10 12.40 9.02
C ARG A 4 74.78 11.87 9.62
N SER A 5 74.44 12.46 10.77
CA SER A 5 73.15 13.05 11.16
C SER A 5 71.86 12.46 10.58
N ALA A 6 71.06 11.84 11.45
CA ALA A 6 69.65 11.50 11.21
C ALA A 6 68.73 12.49 11.94
N LYS A 7 67.81 13.10 11.17
CA LYS A 7 66.76 14.03 11.62
C LYS A 7 65.53 13.26 12.12
N ARG A 8 64.86 13.86 13.12
CA ARG A 8 63.60 13.42 13.75
C ARG A 8 62.41 13.41 12.79
N PHE A 9 61.54 12.41 12.93
CA PHE A 9 60.20 12.33 12.33
C PHE A 9 59.14 13.01 13.24
N PRO A 10 58.09 13.64 12.69
CA PRO A 10 56.94 14.11 13.45
C PRO A 10 55.84 13.04 13.56
N THR A 11 55.14 13.07 14.70
CA THR A 11 53.98 12.23 15.05
C THR A 11 52.70 12.63 14.29
N PRO A 12 51.79 11.69 13.97
CA PRO A 12 50.56 12.00 13.25
C PRO A 12 49.46 12.51 14.18
N HIS A 13 48.85 13.64 13.83
CA HIS A 13 47.59 14.10 14.40
C HIS A 13 46.42 13.38 13.72
N THR A 14 45.61 12.68 14.51
CA THR A 14 44.40 11.99 14.07
C THR A 14 43.29 13.01 13.87
N LEU A 15 42.88 13.23 12.62
CA LEU A 15 41.74 14.06 12.26
C LEU A 15 40.45 13.27 12.54
N PHE A 16 39.65 13.71 13.51
CA PHE A 16 38.30 13.16 13.75
C PHE A 16 37.34 13.69 12.67
N THR A 17 37.07 12.88 11.66
CA THR A 17 35.99 13.15 10.70
C THR A 17 34.66 12.88 11.39
N VAL A 18 33.91 13.94 11.71
CA VAL A 18 32.51 13.81 12.13
C VAL A 18 31.70 13.40 10.90
N LEU A 19 31.43 12.11 10.79
CA LEU A 19 30.52 11.56 9.78
C LEU A 19 29.10 11.97 10.18
N ALA A 20 28.59 13.06 9.62
CA ALA A 20 27.18 13.39 9.70
C ALA A 20 26.40 12.28 8.96
N ILE A 21 25.79 11.37 9.73
CA ILE A 21 24.87 10.37 9.20
C ILE A 21 23.65 11.15 8.68
N VAL A 22 23.57 11.28 7.36
CA VAL A 22 22.36 11.76 6.69
C VAL A 22 21.26 10.76 6.99
N TYR A 23 20.26 11.18 7.76
CA TYR A 23 19.07 10.39 8.05
C TYR A 23 18.32 10.11 6.74
N GLY A 24 18.55 8.94 6.16
CA GLY A 24 17.66 8.36 5.16
C GLY A 24 16.38 7.95 5.86
N CYS A 25 15.29 8.70 5.68
CA CYS A 25 13.96 8.20 6.02
C CYS A 25 13.68 7.04 5.06
N VAL A 26 13.69 5.82 5.58
CA VAL A 26 13.41 4.60 4.83
C VAL A 26 11.96 4.65 4.35
N GLU A 27 11.73 4.31 3.08
CA GLU A 27 10.38 4.05 2.58
C GLU A 27 9.85 2.86 3.35
N SER A 28 8.98 3.06 4.33
CA SER A 28 8.39 1.98 5.10
C SER A 28 6.99 1.71 4.60
N VAL A 29 6.62 0.44 4.62
CA VAL A 29 5.23 0.02 4.83
C VAL A 29 5.15 -0.40 6.31
N PRO A 30 4.22 0.13 7.12
CA PRO A 30 3.13 1.02 6.70
C PRO A 30 3.67 2.40 6.30
N LYS A 31 3.11 2.98 5.24
CA LYS A 31 3.45 4.35 4.82
C LYS A 31 2.86 5.29 5.86
N ARG A 32 3.66 5.62 6.86
CA ARG A 32 3.29 6.45 8.00
C ARG A 32 4.28 7.59 8.14
N GLY A 33 3.81 8.80 8.39
CA GLY A 33 4.71 9.94 8.48
C GLY A 33 4.14 11.24 7.95
N HIS A 34 4.98 12.26 8.09
CA HIS A 34 4.87 13.52 7.37
C HIS A 34 5.89 13.45 6.22
N GLU A 35 5.41 13.24 5.00
CA GLU A 35 6.24 13.22 3.79
C GLU A 35 5.86 14.44 2.94
N PRO A 36 6.44 15.62 3.20
CA PRO A 36 6.16 16.80 2.39
C PRO A 36 6.67 16.60 0.95
N TRP A 37 5.95 17.19 -0.01
CA TRP A 37 6.23 17.15 -1.43
C TRP A 37 6.64 18.53 -1.93
N SER A 38 7.49 18.56 -2.95
CA SER A 38 7.80 19.78 -3.69
C SER A 38 7.01 19.84 -4.98
N VAL A 39 6.26 20.93 -5.17
CA VAL A 39 5.51 21.19 -6.40
C VAL A 39 6.22 22.25 -7.23
N ILE A 40 6.70 21.84 -8.39
CA ILE A 40 7.48 22.66 -9.32
C ILE A 40 6.57 23.08 -10.47
N LEU A 41 6.22 24.35 -10.51
CA LEU A 41 5.42 24.94 -11.57
C LEU A 41 6.34 25.44 -12.68
N CYS A 42 6.15 24.93 -13.89
CA CYS A 42 7.11 25.08 -14.98
C CYS A 42 6.43 25.48 -16.30
N LYS A 43 6.91 26.56 -16.93
CA LYS A 43 6.47 26.97 -18.26
C LYS A 43 7.63 26.98 -19.25
N PHE A 44 7.37 26.47 -20.44
CA PHE A 44 8.36 26.48 -21.53
C PHE A 44 8.69 27.90 -21.97
N ARG A 45 9.90 28.11 -22.51
CA ARG A 45 10.38 29.43 -22.96
C ARG A 45 9.42 30.12 -23.94
N ASP A 46 8.81 29.33 -24.81
CA ASP A 46 7.89 29.70 -25.88
C ASP A 46 6.43 29.84 -25.43
N SER A 47 6.13 29.74 -24.13
CA SER A 47 4.79 29.91 -23.59
C SER A 47 4.78 30.70 -22.29
N ASN A 48 3.89 31.70 -22.22
CA ASN A 48 3.61 32.44 -20.98
C ASN A 48 2.33 31.97 -20.29
N PHE A 49 1.64 30.96 -20.84
CA PHE A 49 0.39 30.45 -20.27
C PHE A 49 0.63 29.82 -18.90
N GLU A 50 -0.21 30.18 -17.93
CA GLU A 50 -0.24 29.63 -16.58
C GLU A 50 -1.66 29.12 -16.32
N PRO A 51 -1.90 27.80 -16.31
CA PRO A 51 -3.25 27.24 -16.14
C PRO A 51 -3.95 27.68 -14.85
N ARG A 52 -3.17 27.87 -13.77
CA ARG A 52 -3.61 28.28 -12.45
C ARG A 52 -2.50 29.10 -11.77
N THR A 53 -2.86 30.01 -10.88
CA THR A 53 -1.90 30.82 -10.11
C THR A 53 -1.13 29.98 -9.08
N THR A 54 0.06 30.42 -8.66
CA THR A 54 0.81 29.79 -7.56
C THR A 54 -0.02 29.65 -6.27
N GLY A 55 -0.79 30.68 -5.90
CA GLY A 55 -1.64 30.67 -4.70
C GLY A 55 -2.66 29.53 -4.73
N TRP A 56 -3.29 29.32 -5.89
CA TRP A 56 -4.21 28.20 -6.10
C TRP A 56 -3.54 26.83 -5.85
N PHE A 57 -2.30 26.62 -6.32
CA PHE A 57 -1.58 25.37 -6.05
C PHE A 57 -1.19 25.21 -4.57
N LYS A 58 -0.81 26.30 -3.89
CA LYS A 58 -0.50 26.27 -2.45
C LYS A 58 -1.72 25.81 -1.64
N GLU A 59 -2.90 26.34 -1.95
CA GLU A 59 -4.15 25.94 -1.30
C GLU A 59 -4.58 24.51 -1.67
N TRP A 60 -4.43 24.14 -2.95
CA TRP A 60 -4.78 22.80 -3.42
C TRP A 60 -3.92 21.71 -2.77
N ILE A 61 -2.62 21.96 -2.60
CA ILE A 61 -1.66 20.99 -2.05
C ILE A 61 -1.71 20.94 -0.52
N GLY A 62 -1.54 22.09 0.16
CA GLY A 62 -1.33 22.17 1.62
C GLY A 62 -2.52 22.71 2.42
N GLY A 63 -3.71 22.78 1.83
CA GLY A 63 -4.89 23.36 2.47
C GLY A 63 -5.66 22.36 3.32
N ARG A 64 -5.11 21.81 4.42
CA ARG A 64 -5.82 20.79 5.25
C ARG A 64 -7.25 21.18 5.67
N GLN A 65 -7.50 22.47 5.87
CA GLN A 65 -8.81 23.01 6.22
C GLN A 65 -9.84 22.89 5.08
N ASN A 66 -9.37 22.86 3.83
CA ASN A 66 -10.18 22.56 2.67
C ASN A 66 -10.30 21.03 2.51
N SER A 67 -11.53 20.52 2.55
CA SER A 67 -11.82 19.08 2.39
C SER A 67 -11.47 18.52 1.01
N ASP A 68 -11.24 19.37 0.02
CA ASP A 68 -10.92 18.98 -1.35
C ASP A 68 -9.40 19.06 -1.66
N SER A 69 -8.58 19.52 -0.70
CA SER A 69 -7.12 19.59 -0.89
C SER A 69 -6.48 18.19 -0.91
N ILE A 70 -5.30 18.10 -1.51
CA ILE A 70 -4.51 16.87 -1.58
C ILE A 70 -4.05 16.44 -0.17
N GLU A 71 -3.61 17.38 0.67
CA GLU A 71 -3.28 17.06 2.06
C GLU A 71 -4.47 16.46 2.80
N ASN A 72 -5.67 17.04 2.64
CA ASN A 72 -6.86 16.50 3.29
C ASN A 72 -7.21 15.10 2.78
N TYR A 73 -7.11 14.86 1.46
CA TYR A 73 -7.32 13.54 0.87
C TYR A 73 -6.46 12.47 1.54
N PHE A 74 -5.13 12.67 1.55
CA PHE A 74 -4.20 11.71 2.14
C PHE A 74 -4.38 11.55 3.65
N TYR A 75 -4.61 12.66 4.37
CA TYR A 75 -4.85 12.62 5.80
C TYR A 75 -6.11 11.85 6.17
N THR A 76 -7.19 12.03 5.42
CA THR A 76 -8.49 11.41 5.73
C THR A 76 -8.55 9.94 5.32
N ILE A 77 -8.09 9.59 4.12
CA ILE A 77 -8.06 8.19 3.63
C ILE A 77 -7.11 7.33 4.49
N SER A 78 -5.96 7.88 4.90
CA SER A 78 -5.04 7.18 5.80
C SER A 78 -5.47 7.21 7.28
N ASN A 79 -6.60 7.84 7.62
CA ASN A 79 -7.07 8.01 8.99
C ASN A 79 -6.06 8.70 9.93
N GLY A 80 -5.33 9.67 9.38
CA GLY A 80 -4.33 10.49 10.09
C GLY A 80 -2.97 9.83 10.25
N ILE A 81 -2.73 8.70 9.56
CA ILE A 81 -1.46 7.96 9.61
C ILE A 81 -0.42 8.55 8.65
N TYR A 82 -0.86 9.12 7.53
CA TYR A 82 -0.01 9.74 6.52
C TYR A 82 -0.46 11.18 6.24
N SER A 83 0.52 12.07 6.09
CA SER A 83 0.29 13.46 5.71
C SER A 83 1.39 13.96 4.80
N ILE A 84 1.04 14.91 3.94
CA ILE A 84 1.99 15.70 3.13
C ILE A 84 2.14 17.13 3.68
N GLU A 85 1.73 17.36 4.93
CA GLU A 85 1.88 18.65 5.63
C GLU A 85 3.33 19.16 5.52
N GLY A 86 3.47 20.45 5.24
CA GLY A 86 4.77 21.09 4.99
C GLY A 86 5.24 21.03 3.54
N SER A 87 4.42 20.51 2.61
CA SER A 87 4.68 20.60 1.17
C SER A 87 4.85 22.05 0.71
N ASN A 88 5.73 22.26 -0.28
CA ASN A 88 6.04 23.57 -0.81
C ASN A 88 5.76 23.67 -2.32
N VAL A 89 5.56 24.89 -2.80
CA VAL A 89 5.20 25.19 -4.20
C VAL A 89 6.05 26.34 -4.70
N THR A 90 6.70 26.18 -5.85
CA THR A 90 7.44 27.25 -6.55
C THR A 90 6.48 28.27 -7.14
N ASP A 91 6.96 29.47 -7.47
CA ASP A 91 6.30 30.26 -8.52
C ASP A 91 6.48 29.60 -9.90
N TRP A 92 5.76 30.08 -10.92
CA TRP A 92 5.91 29.59 -12.29
C TRP A 92 7.30 29.90 -12.85
N LEU A 93 8.14 28.87 -12.90
CA LEU A 93 9.49 28.93 -13.43
C LEU A 93 9.45 28.89 -14.96
N LYS A 94 9.99 29.93 -15.60
CA LYS A 94 10.17 29.94 -17.05
C LYS A 94 11.50 29.29 -17.40
N ILE A 95 11.47 28.03 -17.81
CA ILE A 95 12.68 27.30 -18.19
C ILE A 95 13.27 27.84 -19.50
N PRO A 96 14.60 27.75 -19.72
CA PRO A 96 15.26 28.34 -20.89
C PRO A 96 15.04 27.52 -22.19
N PHE A 97 14.22 26.49 -22.15
CA PHE A 97 13.97 25.56 -23.25
C PHE A 97 12.54 25.68 -23.76
N SER A 98 12.38 25.62 -25.09
CA SER A 98 11.05 25.44 -25.71
C SER A 98 10.58 23.99 -25.56
N ARG A 99 9.28 23.76 -25.73
CA ARG A 99 8.71 22.40 -25.77
C ARG A 99 9.40 21.51 -26.81
N ASN A 100 9.72 22.07 -27.98
CA ASN A 100 10.45 21.33 -29.02
C ASN A 100 11.90 21.01 -28.61
N ASN A 101 12.58 21.91 -27.87
CA ASN A 101 13.92 21.61 -27.37
C ASN A 101 13.90 20.41 -26.40
N ILE A 102 12.91 20.34 -25.51
CA ILE A 102 12.77 19.21 -24.58
C ILE A 102 12.50 17.90 -25.33
N LEU A 103 11.66 17.93 -26.36
CA LEU A 103 11.44 16.76 -27.21
C LEU A 103 12.75 16.25 -27.84
N GLN A 104 13.53 17.14 -28.44
CA GLN A 104 14.81 16.76 -29.05
C GLN A 104 15.79 16.20 -28.01
N GLN A 105 15.87 16.80 -26.82
CA GLN A 105 16.69 16.28 -25.73
C GLN A 105 16.23 14.90 -25.26
N SER A 106 14.91 14.67 -25.17
CA SER A 106 14.39 13.35 -24.77
C SER A 106 14.72 12.26 -25.80
N LEU A 107 14.68 12.59 -27.10
CA LEU A 107 15.02 11.67 -28.18
C LEU A 107 16.52 11.39 -28.25
N ALA A 108 17.34 12.37 -27.87
CA ALA A 108 18.79 12.23 -27.83
C ALA A 108 19.32 11.53 -26.58
N ASP A 109 18.53 11.38 -25.52
CA ASP A 109 18.94 10.72 -24.28
C ASP A 109 18.83 9.19 -24.39
N PRO A 110 19.95 8.45 -24.48
CA PRO A 110 19.88 7.00 -24.67
C PRO A 110 19.16 6.29 -23.53
N LYS A 111 19.22 6.81 -22.30
CA LYS A 111 18.56 6.19 -21.14
C LYS A 111 17.04 6.19 -21.30
N LEU A 112 16.49 7.27 -21.84
CA LEU A 112 15.05 7.40 -22.07
C LEU A 112 14.57 6.64 -23.32
N GLN A 113 15.48 6.21 -24.18
CA GLN A 113 15.16 5.48 -25.41
C GLN A 113 15.31 3.96 -25.28
N LEU A 114 16.03 3.48 -24.27
CA LEU A 114 16.29 2.05 -24.04
C LEU A 114 15.20 1.35 -23.21
N THR A 115 14.25 2.10 -22.65
CA THR A 115 13.19 1.56 -21.80
C THR A 115 11.89 1.35 -22.58
N ASN A 116 11.03 0.47 -22.08
CA ASN A 116 9.65 0.33 -22.58
C ASN A 116 8.81 1.60 -22.34
N GLU A 117 9.33 2.55 -21.55
CA GLU A 117 8.73 3.86 -21.25
C GLU A 117 9.10 4.95 -22.26
N LYS A 118 9.77 4.60 -23.36
CA LYS A 118 10.05 5.52 -24.47
C LYS A 118 8.89 6.44 -24.86
N PRO A 119 7.61 6.01 -24.88
CA PRO A 119 6.48 6.92 -25.16
C PRO A 119 6.37 8.11 -24.18
N PHE A 120 6.92 7.98 -22.97
CA PHE A 120 6.89 8.98 -21.91
C PHE A 120 8.19 9.80 -21.77
N ALA A 121 9.19 9.54 -22.61
CA ALA A 121 10.52 10.17 -22.56
C ALA A 121 10.47 11.71 -22.52
N LEU A 122 9.53 12.32 -23.26
CA LEU A 122 9.32 13.78 -23.24
C LEU A 122 9.01 14.28 -21.82
N TYR A 123 8.12 13.59 -21.11
CA TYR A 123 7.64 13.97 -19.79
C TYR A 123 8.71 13.73 -18.72
N ASP A 124 9.46 12.64 -18.81
CA ASP A 124 10.58 12.40 -17.91
C ASP A 124 11.68 13.44 -18.07
N LYS A 125 12.01 13.81 -19.31
CA LYS A 125 12.96 14.90 -19.58
C LYS A 125 12.42 16.25 -19.09
N ALA A 126 11.13 16.52 -19.27
CA ALA A 126 10.51 17.74 -18.75
C ALA A 126 10.58 17.82 -17.22
N LYS A 127 10.26 16.74 -16.50
CA LYS A 127 10.42 16.65 -15.03
C LYS A 127 11.87 16.94 -14.63
N GLU A 128 12.83 16.26 -15.25
CA GLU A 128 14.25 16.42 -14.95
C GLU A 128 14.72 17.87 -15.11
N VAL A 129 14.43 18.49 -16.25
CA VAL A 129 14.82 19.87 -16.54
C VAL A 129 14.18 20.85 -15.56
N CYS A 130 12.89 20.67 -15.25
CA CYS A 130 12.19 21.51 -14.29
C CYS A 130 12.74 21.40 -12.86
N ILE A 131 12.99 20.18 -12.40
CA ILE A 131 13.56 19.93 -11.07
C ILE A 131 14.96 20.51 -10.97
N ASN A 132 15.80 20.32 -11.99
CA ASN A 132 17.17 20.86 -11.99
C ASN A 132 17.16 22.38 -12.02
N PHE A 133 16.32 22.99 -12.87
CA PHE A 133 16.18 24.44 -12.93
C PHE A 133 15.68 25.02 -11.59
N ALA A 134 14.74 24.37 -10.92
CA ALA A 134 14.29 24.79 -9.59
C ALA A 134 15.42 24.74 -8.55
N LYS A 135 16.25 23.69 -8.56
CA LYS A 135 17.41 23.57 -7.67
C LYS A 135 18.48 24.62 -7.94
N GLU A 136 18.75 24.92 -9.20
CA GLU A 136 19.69 25.98 -9.61
C GLU A 136 19.22 27.37 -9.18
N ASN A 137 17.93 27.54 -8.93
CA ASN A 137 17.33 28.76 -8.37
C ASN A 137 17.08 28.64 -6.85
N ASP A 138 17.90 27.85 -6.15
CA ASP A 138 17.93 27.70 -4.69
C ASP A 138 16.60 27.27 -4.04
N PHE A 139 15.71 26.61 -4.78
CA PHE A 139 14.47 26.09 -4.21
C PHE A 139 14.73 24.85 -3.34
N GLY A 140 14.26 24.88 -2.10
CA GLY A 140 14.36 23.76 -1.16
C GLY A 140 13.53 22.57 -1.63
N MET A 141 14.19 21.51 -2.08
CA MET A 141 13.54 20.32 -2.62
C MET A 141 13.32 19.26 -1.54
N HIS A 142 12.07 18.78 -1.45
CA HIS A 142 11.73 17.56 -0.73
C HIS A 142 12.08 16.31 -1.53
N ARG A 143 12.02 15.15 -0.87
CA ARG A 143 12.28 13.85 -1.50
C ARG A 143 11.30 13.57 -2.63
N GLN A 144 10.01 13.81 -2.42
CA GLN A 144 8.99 13.59 -3.43
C GLN A 144 8.71 14.88 -4.22
N LYS A 145 8.41 14.74 -5.51
CA LYS A 145 8.24 15.86 -6.43
C LYS A 145 6.97 15.70 -7.26
N ILE A 146 6.31 16.82 -7.51
CA ILE A 146 5.25 16.99 -8.51
C ILE A 146 5.72 18.11 -9.44
N THR A 147 5.85 17.81 -10.73
CA THR A 147 6.11 18.82 -11.76
C THR A 147 4.82 19.14 -12.47
N VAL A 148 4.48 20.42 -12.59
CA VAL A 148 3.36 20.87 -13.41
C VAL A 148 3.93 21.62 -14.61
N ILE A 149 3.65 21.13 -15.82
CA ILE A 149 4.01 21.83 -17.05
C ILE A 149 2.79 22.50 -17.68
N ASN A 150 3.00 23.60 -18.39
CA ASN A 150 1.91 24.42 -18.93
C ASN A 150 1.39 24.02 -20.32
N GLN A 151 1.90 22.92 -20.88
CA GLN A 151 1.43 22.34 -22.15
C GLN A 151 1.30 20.82 -21.99
N GLU A 152 0.88 20.12 -23.05
CA GLU A 152 0.60 18.67 -23.09
C GLU A 152 -0.72 18.24 -22.41
N GLN A 153 -1.08 16.97 -22.55
CA GLN A 153 -2.35 16.39 -22.10
C GLN A 153 -2.13 15.03 -21.44
N THR A 154 -1.27 14.97 -20.42
CA THR A 154 -0.95 13.73 -19.70
C THR A 154 -0.80 13.97 -18.19
N ALA A 155 -0.93 12.90 -17.43
CA ALA A 155 -0.45 12.81 -16.07
C ALA A 155 0.33 11.51 -15.97
N ILE A 156 1.46 11.54 -15.26
CA ILE A 156 2.30 10.35 -15.13
C ILE A 156 3.23 10.42 -13.93
N TYR A 157 3.28 9.33 -13.18
CA TYR A 157 4.31 9.04 -12.22
C TYR A 157 5.53 8.36 -12.87
N GLY A 158 6.73 8.78 -12.46
CA GLY A 158 7.96 8.05 -12.77
C GLY A 158 8.86 7.94 -11.55
N LYS A 159 9.49 6.78 -11.34
CA LYS A 159 10.29 6.46 -10.14
C LYS A 159 11.37 7.49 -9.81
N SER A 160 12.06 8.01 -10.83
CA SER A 160 13.22 8.89 -10.62
C SER A 160 12.83 10.33 -10.27
N ASN A 161 11.77 10.83 -10.92
CA ASN A 161 11.45 12.27 -10.91
C ASN A 161 10.04 12.59 -10.37
N GLY A 162 9.32 11.59 -9.87
CA GLY A 162 7.99 11.76 -9.28
C GLY A 162 6.91 11.99 -10.31
N VAL A 163 5.90 12.77 -9.91
CA VAL A 163 4.67 13.02 -10.66
C VAL A 163 4.86 14.15 -11.67
N LEU A 164 4.22 14.03 -12.84
CA LEU A 164 4.00 15.14 -13.77
C LEU A 164 2.49 15.33 -14.02
N LEU A 165 2.06 16.58 -14.04
CA LEU A 165 0.72 17.01 -14.46
C LEU A 165 0.77 18.02 -15.59
N THR A 166 -0.25 18.01 -16.44
CA THR A 166 -0.46 18.98 -17.52
C THR A 166 -1.86 19.60 -17.42
N PRO A 167 -2.15 20.71 -18.14
CA PRO A 167 -3.29 21.60 -17.85
C PRO A 167 -4.67 20.93 -17.71
N ASN A 168 -5.00 19.95 -18.56
CA ASN A 168 -6.31 19.29 -18.56
C ASN A 168 -6.49 18.28 -17.42
N LEU A 169 -5.41 17.93 -16.73
CA LEU A 169 -5.36 16.89 -15.71
C LEU A 169 -4.96 17.46 -14.33
N ILE A 170 -5.04 18.78 -14.18
CA ILE A 170 -4.85 19.47 -12.90
C ILE A 170 -6.15 19.39 -12.07
N PHE A 171 -6.42 18.21 -11.52
CA PHE A 171 -7.50 18.01 -10.55
C PHE A 171 -7.20 16.88 -9.55
N SER A 172 -7.90 16.91 -8.41
CA SER A 172 -7.53 16.15 -7.21
C SER A 172 -7.40 14.64 -7.43
N SER A 173 -8.35 13.99 -8.11
CA SER A 173 -8.28 12.53 -8.31
C SER A 173 -7.06 12.10 -9.12
N VAL A 174 -6.71 12.83 -10.19
CA VAL A 174 -5.53 12.49 -10.99
C VAL A 174 -4.24 12.69 -10.21
N LEU A 175 -4.09 13.83 -9.53
CA LEU A 175 -2.88 14.04 -8.73
C LEU A 175 -2.75 13.00 -7.62
N ALA A 176 -3.84 12.70 -6.91
CA ALA A 176 -3.83 11.68 -5.87
C ALA A 176 -3.49 10.28 -6.44
N HIS A 177 -4.03 9.93 -7.60
CA HIS A 177 -3.71 8.70 -8.33
C HIS A 177 -2.21 8.58 -8.63
N GLU A 178 -1.63 9.60 -9.26
CA GLU A 178 -0.19 9.61 -9.60
C GLU A 178 0.70 9.60 -8.35
N MET A 179 0.27 10.28 -7.28
CA MET A 179 1.00 10.24 -6.01
C MET A 179 0.95 8.86 -5.36
N VAL A 180 -0.15 8.12 -5.47
CA VAL A 180 -0.29 6.78 -4.89
C VAL A 180 0.63 5.77 -5.61
N HIS A 181 0.97 5.97 -6.89
CA HIS A 181 1.99 5.17 -7.55
C HIS A 181 3.37 5.23 -6.85
N SER A 182 3.70 6.34 -6.18
CA SER A 182 4.92 6.45 -5.34
C SER A 182 4.93 5.53 -4.11
N MET A 183 3.80 4.90 -3.82
CA MET A 183 3.61 3.97 -2.70
C MET A 183 3.54 2.50 -3.15
N ASN A 184 4.03 2.18 -4.36
CA ASN A 184 4.05 0.84 -4.95
C ASN A 184 2.65 0.23 -5.13
N ILE A 185 1.71 1.07 -5.56
CA ILE A 185 0.36 0.67 -5.94
C ILE A 185 0.17 0.95 -7.43
N GLY A 186 -0.19 -0.09 -8.19
CA GLY A 186 -0.56 0.00 -9.60
C GLY A 186 -2.07 0.20 -9.79
N HIS A 187 -2.51 0.12 -11.04
CA HIS A 187 -3.93 0.25 -11.36
C HIS A 187 -4.78 -0.85 -10.72
N SER A 188 -6.05 -0.51 -10.49
CA SER A 188 -7.10 -1.48 -10.17
C SER A 188 -7.85 -1.91 -11.41
N TYR A 189 -8.44 -3.09 -11.31
CA TYR A 189 -9.08 -3.78 -12.42
C TYR A 189 -10.50 -4.22 -12.05
N SER A 190 -11.28 -4.65 -13.02
CA SER A 190 -12.49 -5.46 -12.80
C SER A 190 -12.38 -6.83 -13.47
N ASP A 191 -13.29 -7.74 -13.11
CA ASP A 191 -13.43 -9.03 -13.78
C ASP A 191 -14.14 -8.98 -15.14
N ARG A 192 -14.52 -7.78 -15.61
CA ARG A 192 -15.12 -7.58 -16.93
C ARG A 192 -14.06 -7.60 -18.02
N ASN A 193 -14.39 -8.23 -19.14
CA ASN A 193 -13.53 -8.25 -20.33
C ASN A 193 -13.69 -6.97 -21.18
N ILE A 194 -13.52 -5.80 -20.55
CA ILE A 194 -13.64 -4.51 -21.24
C ILE A 194 -12.28 -3.83 -21.31
N GLN A 195 -12.10 -2.96 -22.30
CA GLN A 195 -10.92 -2.13 -22.42
C GLN A 195 -11.39 -0.68 -22.32
N VAL A 196 -11.07 -0.01 -21.21
CA VAL A 196 -11.58 1.34 -20.92
C VAL A 196 -10.90 2.39 -21.81
N PHE A 197 -9.62 2.19 -22.13
CA PHE A 197 -8.83 3.05 -23.03
C PHE A 197 -7.96 2.24 -24.00
N PRO A 198 -7.58 2.79 -25.18
CA PRO A 198 -6.84 2.04 -26.22
C PRO A 198 -5.53 1.37 -25.78
N TYR A 199 -4.90 1.84 -24.70
CA TYR A 199 -3.65 1.29 -24.15
C TYR A 199 -3.83 0.61 -22.79
N ALA A 200 -5.06 0.57 -22.28
CA ALA A 200 -5.37 -0.11 -21.03
C ALA A 200 -5.49 -1.61 -21.25
N GLU A 201 -5.05 -2.39 -20.27
CA GLU A 201 -5.27 -3.82 -20.22
C GLU A 201 -6.75 -4.16 -19.98
N ARG A 202 -7.14 -5.42 -20.19
CA ARG A 202 -8.53 -5.85 -19.97
C ARG A 202 -8.94 -5.73 -18.50
N GLY A 203 -10.03 -5.01 -18.27
CA GLY A 203 -10.56 -4.69 -16.94
C GLY A 203 -9.83 -3.55 -16.23
N GLU A 204 -8.71 -3.07 -16.76
CA GLU A 204 -7.94 -1.97 -16.15
C GLU A 204 -8.74 -0.67 -16.18
N TYR A 205 -8.64 0.11 -15.09
CA TYR A 205 -9.45 1.32 -14.86
C TYR A 205 -10.95 1.08 -14.71
N ASP A 206 -11.40 -0.17 -14.57
CA ASP A 206 -12.83 -0.49 -14.46
C ASP A 206 -13.29 -0.82 -13.02
N ASP A 207 -12.45 -0.57 -12.02
CA ASP A 207 -12.87 -0.55 -10.61
C ASP A 207 -13.43 0.83 -10.25
N LYS A 208 -14.74 1.01 -10.41
CA LYS A 208 -15.36 2.32 -10.16
C LYS A 208 -15.28 2.80 -8.70
N TYR A 209 -14.87 1.94 -7.77
CA TYR A 209 -14.82 2.20 -6.33
C TYR A 209 -13.42 2.53 -5.81
N ASP A 210 -12.42 2.59 -6.69
CA ASP A 210 -11.03 2.79 -6.30
C ASP A 210 -10.35 3.94 -7.06
N LEU A 211 -9.53 4.71 -6.33
CA LEU A 211 -8.74 5.80 -6.89
C LEU A 211 -7.81 5.33 -8.01
N MET A 212 -7.31 4.09 -7.95
CA MET A 212 -6.39 3.55 -8.97
C MET A 212 -7.09 3.17 -10.28
N SER A 213 -8.38 3.53 -10.40
CA SER A 213 -9.16 3.50 -11.63
C SER A 213 -9.67 4.90 -12.02
N THR A 214 -9.01 5.99 -11.57
CA THR A 214 -9.44 7.40 -11.72
C THR A 214 -9.99 7.77 -13.10
N ALA A 215 -9.47 7.17 -14.17
CA ALA A 215 -9.93 7.43 -15.53
C ALA A 215 -11.41 7.05 -15.78
N ASN A 216 -12.02 6.19 -14.96
CA ASN A 216 -13.44 5.80 -15.04
C ASN A 216 -14.07 5.54 -13.65
N ALA A 217 -13.48 6.11 -12.58
CA ALA A 217 -13.95 5.94 -11.21
C ALA A 217 -15.14 6.85 -10.83
N HIS A 218 -15.85 6.50 -9.75
CA HIS A 218 -16.93 7.30 -9.17
C HIS A 218 -16.39 8.56 -8.46
N MET A 219 -16.08 9.57 -9.26
CA MET A 219 -15.64 10.89 -8.78
C MET A 219 -16.82 11.82 -8.51
N ARG A 220 -16.58 12.86 -7.72
CA ARG A 220 -17.51 13.98 -7.52
C ARG A 220 -16.90 15.32 -7.91
N PRO A 221 -17.72 16.32 -8.24
CA PRO A 221 -17.26 17.71 -8.31
C PRO A 221 -16.65 18.18 -6.98
N SER A 222 -15.61 19.00 -7.09
CA SER A 222 -14.87 19.58 -5.99
C SER A 222 -14.36 20.97 -6.37
N THR A 223 -13.83 21.70 -5.37
CA THR A 223 -13.20 23.01 -5.57
C THR A 223 -12.03 22.96 -6.56
N TYR A 224 -11.37 21.80 -6.68
CA TYR A 224 -10.17 21.60 -7.50
C TYR A 224 -10.43 20.58 -8.62
N GLY A 225 -11.60 20.63 -9.26
CA GLY A 225 -11.99 19.73 -10.35
C GLY A 225 -12.73 18.49 -9.83
N LEU A 226 -12.35 17.30 -10.27
CA LEU A 226 -12.93 16.05 -9.78
C LEU A 226 -12.11 15.49 -8.59
N ALA A 227 -12.81 14.94 -7.61
CA ALA A 227 -12.22 14.33 -6.41
C ALA A 227 -12.88 12.99 -6.07
N GLY A 228 -12.12 12.11 -5.41
CA GLY A 228 -12.55 10.77 -5.06
C GLY A 228 -12.40 9.74 -6.19
N PRO A 229 -12.87 8.50 -6.02
CA PRO A 229 -13.24 7.90 -4.74
C PRO A 229 -12.00 7.71 -3.83
N GLY A 230 -12.18 7.14 -2.63
CA GLY A 230 -11.05 6.67 -1.83
C GLY A 230 -10.36 5.43 -2.43
N LEU A 231 -9.28 4.96 -1.81
CA LEU A 231 -8.66 3.67 -2.16
C LEU A 231 -9.53 2.48 -1.73
N ASN A 232 -9.50 1.39 -2.49
CA ASN A 232 -10.09 0.11 -2.08
C ASN A 232 -9.33 -0.50 -0.90
N GLY A 233 -9.99 -1.39 -0.19
CA GLY A 233 -9.54 -1.99 1.06
C GLY A 233 -8.29 -2.84 0.88
N ALA A 234 -8.11 -3.43 -0.30
CA ALA A 234 -6.88 -4.15 -0.63
C ALA A 234 -5.68 -3.18 -0.60
N HIS A 235 -5.76 -2.07 -1.33
CA HIS A 235 -4.75 -1.02 -1.31
C HIS A 235 -4.55 -0.40 0.08
N LEU A 236 -5.63 -0.15 0.84
CA LEU A 236 -5.52 0.37 2.21
C LEU A 236 -4.84 -0.60 3.18
N ASP A 237 -5.12 -1.91 3.07
CA ASP A 237 -4.47 -2.94 3.89
C ASP A 237 -2.98 -3.03 3.56
N TYR A 238 -2.61 -2.99 2.27
CA TYR A 238 -1.22 -2.94 1.82
C TYR A 238 -0.49 -1.65 2.24
N LEU A 239 -1.15 -0.51 2.35
CA LEU A 239 -0.49 0.69 2.89
C LEU A 239 -0.33 0.64 4.41
N GLY A 240 -1.00 -0.30 5.08
CA GLY A 240 -1.17 -0.33 6.53
C GLY A 240 -2.00 0.86 7.03
N TRP A 241 -2.91 1.35 6.19
CA TRP A 241 -3.86 2.41 6.50
C TRP A 241 -5.18 1.87 7.06
N LEU A 242 -5.31 0.55 7.15
CA LEU A 242 -6.28 -0.10 8.01
C LEU A 242 -5.63 -0.46 9.35
N PRO A 243 -6.35 -0.38 10.47
CA PRO A 243 -5.85 -0.89 11.75
C PRO A 243 -5.92 -2.42 11.76
N MET A 244 -4.81 -3.06 12.12
CA MET A 244 -4.62 -4.52 12.05
C MET A 244 -5.65 -5.32 12.85
N ASN A 245 -6.19 -4.74 13.92
CA ASN A 245 -7.19 -5.37 14.77
C ASN A 245 -8.62 -5.27 14.20
N ARG A 246 -8.82 -4.64 13.04
CA ARG A 246 -10.11 -4.54 12.33
C ARG A 246 -10.04 -5.12 10.91
N VAL A 247 -9.01 -5.91 10.62
CA VAL A 247 -8.92 -6.76 9.43
C VAL A 247 -9.04 -8.22 9.89
N VAL A 248 -9.93 -8.98 9.28
CA VAL A 248 -10.13 -10.41 9.62
C VAL A 248 -9.72 -11.28 8.45
N TYR A 249 -8.97 -12.34 8.73
CA TYR A 249 -8.71 -13.41 7.76
C TYR A 249 -9.63 -14.59 8.06
N PHE A 250 -10.67 -14.72 7.24
CA PHE A 250 -11.77 -15.65 7.45
C PHE A 250 -11.28 -17.09 7.50
N GLY A 251 -11.75 -17.86 8.49
CA GLY A 251 -11.38 -19.26 8.70
C GLY A 251 -10.17 -19.50 9.60
N ARG A 252 -9.35 -18.49 9.93
CA ARG A 252 -8.17 -18.69 10.81
C ARG A 252 -8.57 -19.11 12.24
N ASP A 253 -9.73 -18.67 12.72
CA ASP A 253 -10.28 -19.06 14.03
C ASP A 253 -10.97 -20.44 14.00
N GLY A 254 -10.91 -21.15 12.88
CA GLY A 254 -11.56 -22.45 12.67
C GLY A 254 -13.05 -22.36 12.32
N ARG A 255 -13.64 -21.16 12.29
CA ARG A 255 -15.06 -20.98 11.93
C ARG A 255 -15.21 -20.82 10.42
N GLN A 256 -16.23 -21.47 9.87
CA GLN A 256 -16.50 -21.47 8.43
C GLN A 256 -17.82 -20.78 8.05
N ASN A 257 -18.63 -20.39 9.04
CA ASN A 257 -19.95 -19.79 8.83
C ASN A 257 -20.28 -18.84 9.98
N TYR A 258 -20.28 -17.53 9.73
CA TYR A 258 -20.70 -16.51 10.70
C TYR A 258 -20.94 -15.13 10.08
N THR A 259 -21.70 -14.30 10.79
CA THR A 259 -21.96 -12.91 10.42
C THR A 259 -20.91 -11.97 11.00
N LEU A 260 -20.42 -11.06 10.17
CA LEU A 260 -19.46 -10.02 10.49
C LEU A 260 -20.10 -8.65 10.25
N ARG A 261 -19.99 -7.74 11.22
CA ARG A 261 -20.38 -6.34 11.05
C ARG A 261 -19.24 -5.57 10.39
N LEU A 262 -19.41 -5.12 9.15
CA LEU A 262 -18.50 -4.23 8.46
C LEU A 262 -18.89 -2.76 8.70
N SER A 263 -17.92 -1.94 9.07
CA SER A 263 -18.05 -0.48 9.09
C SER A 263 -17.63 0.09 7.74
N SER A 264 -18.17 1.24 7.37
CA SER A 264 -17.82 1.86 6.09
C SER A 264 -16.37 2.37 6.09
N LEU A 265 -15.64 2.10 4.99
CA LEU A 265 -14.32 2.69 4.72
C LEU A 265 -14.37 4.17 4.33
N SER A 266 -15.56 4.66 3.96
CA SER A 266 -15.79 6.03 3.51
C SER A 266 -15.81 7.06 4.65
N VAL A 267 -15.67 6.62 5.90
CA VAL A 267 -15.75 7.47 7.11
C VAL A 267 -14.58 7.19 8.06
N PRO A 268 -14.21 8.16 8.93
CA PRO A 268 -13.11 7.97 9.87
C PRO A 268 -13.28 6.73 10.76
N HIS A 269 -12.26 5.88 10.86
CA HIS A 269 -12.25 4.63 11.60
C HIS A 269 -12.57 4.82 13.08
N LYS A 270 -12.13 5.94 13.69
CA LYS A 270 -12.41 6.27 15.09
C LYS A 270 -13.90 6.45 15.41
N ASN A 271 -14.73 6.68 14.38
CA ASN A 271 -16.18 6.86 14.52
C ASN A 271 -16.94 5.52 14.36
N THR A 272 -16.24 4.40 14.16
CA THR A 272 -16.84 3.10 13.87
C THR A 272 -16.16 1.97 14.65
N ASN A 273 -16.85 0.85 14.86
CA ASN A 273 -16.35 -0.24 15.72
C ASN A 273 -16.34 -1.64 15.07
N GLY A 274 -17.01 -1.84 13.92
CA GLY A 274 -17.05 -3.14 13.22
C GLY A 274 -15.73 -3.52 12.52
N TRP A 275 -15.69 -4.61 11.78
CA TRP A 275 -14.57 -4.89 10.87
C TRP A 275 -14.50 -3.85 9.74
N LEU A 276 -13.32 -3.63 9.18
CA LEU A 276 -13.14 -2.74 8.02
C LEU A 276 -12.90 -3.53 6.74
N LEU A 277 -12.31 -4.72 6.87
CA LEU A 277 -11.98 -5.58 5.75
C LEU A 277 -12.05 -7.06 6.17
N ILE A 278 -12.67 -7.88 5.32
CA ILE A 278 -12.64 -9.34 5.41
C ILE A 278 -11.75 -9.86 4.30
N LEU A 279 -10.76 -10.69 4.65
CA LEU A 279 -9.90 -11.40 3.72
C LEU A 279 -10.34 -12.87 3.69
N ILE A 280 -10.89 -13.34 2.57
CA ILE A 280 -11.39 -14.71 2.41
C ILE A 280 -10.46 -15.45 1.46
N PRO A 281 -9.68 -16.45 1.94
CA PRO A 281 -8.78 -17.19 1.07
C PRO A 281 -9.55 -18.01 0.04
N TYR A 282 -8.99 -18.07 -1.17
CA TYR A 282 -9.48 -18.95 -2.23
C TYR A 282 -8.40 -19.84 -2.86
N ASP A 283 -7.13 -19.61 -2.51
CA ASP A 283 -6.00 -20.38 -3.00
C ASP A 283 -5.25 -21.00 -1.82
N ARG A 284 -5.08 -22.33 -1.86
CA ARG A 284 -4.41 -23.09 -0.79
C ARG A 284 -2.89 -23.05 -0.86
N ASP A 285 -2.34 -22.65 -1.99
CA ASP A 285 -0.90 -22.62 -2.26
C ASP A 285 -0.33 -21.19 -2.14
N ASP A 286 -1.18 -20.18 -2.30
CA ASP A 286 -0.85 -18.78 -2.06
C ASP A 286 -1.86 -18.08 -1.13
N SER A 287 -1.46 -17.83 0.11
CA SER A 287 -2.33 -17.23 1.13
C SER A 287 -2.65 -15.74 0.90
N GLN A 288 -2.01 -15.09 -0.07
CA GLN A 288 -2.28 -13.71 -0.47
C GLN A 288 -3.36 -13.61 -1.54
N ASN A 289 -3.69 -14.72 -2.20
CA ASN A 289 -4.82 -14.82 -3.11
C ASN A 289 -6.12 -14.93 -2.30
N VAL A 290 -6.80 -13.79 -2.14
CA VAL A 290 -7.99 -13.63 -1.29
C VAL A 290 -9.08 -12.84 -1.99
N PHE A 291 -10.33 -13.08 -1.63
CA PHE A 291 -11.38 -12.09 -1.83
C PHE A 291 -11.35 -11.10 -0.67
N THR A 292 -11.32 -9.81 -0.98
CA THR A 292 -11.55 -8.75 0.00
C THR A 292 -13.03 -8.38 0.01
N VAL A 293 -13.61 -8.20 1.19
CA VAL A 293 -14.99 -7.71 1.34
C VAL A 293 -14.98 -6.47 2.20
N GLU A 294 -15.54 -5.39 1.67
CA GLU A 294 -15.56 -4.07 2.28
C GLU A 294 -16.92 -3.39 2.15
N PHE A 295 -17.18 -2.37 2.97
CA PHE A 295 -18.42 -1.60 2.91
C PHE A 295 -18.13 -0.14 2.53
N ARG A 296 -18.79 0.36 1.49
CA ARG A 296 -18.65 1.74 0.99
C ARG A 296 -19.98 2.49 1.12
N THR A 297 -19.90 3.78 1.44
CA THR A 297 -21.06 4.67 1.55
C THR A 297 -20.78 5.99 0.84
N PRO A 298 -21.80 6.72 0.37
CA PRO A 298 -21.61 7.98 -0.35
C PRO A 298 -21.25 9.12 0.64
N ASP A 299 -20.06 9.06 1.20
CA ASP A 299 -19.53 9.99 2.21
C ASP A 299 -18.11 10.42 1.85
N ALA A 300 -17.70 11.60 2.34
CA ALA A 300 -16.37 12.18 2.12
C ALA A 300 -15.88 12.08 0.66
N HIS A 301 -14.83 11.29 0.42
CA HIS A 301 -14.24 11.07 -0.91
C HIS A 301 -15.08 10.15 -1.80
N ASP A 302 -15.93 9.33 -1.19
CA ASP A 302 -16.83 8.40 -1.88
C ASP A 302 -18.19 9.00 -2.22
N LYS A 303 -18.38 10.31 -2.04
CA LYS A 303 -19.63 11.01 -2.40
C LYS A 303 -20.07 10.80 -3.86
N GLY A 304 -19.17 10.43 -4.76
CA GLY A 304 -19.49 10.08 -6.14
C GLY A 304 -20.19 8.73 -6.32
N ILE A 305 -20.17 7.87 -5.29
CA ILE A 305 -20.85 6.56 -5.30
C ILE A 305 -22.36 6.78 -5.19
N GLY A 306 -23.15 6.00 -5.94
CA GLY A 306 -24.61 6.17 -5.98
C GLY A 306 -25.36 5.73 -4.72
N GLN A 307 -24.87 4.71 -4.02
CA GLN A 307 -25.54 4.15 -2.83
C GLN A 307 -24.59 3.36 -1.92
N PRO A 308 -24.96 3.13 -0.65
CA PRO A 308 -24.25 2.21 0.22
C PRO A 308 -24.26 0.78 -0.31
N GLY A 309 -23.10 0.12 -0.32
CA GLY A 309 -22.96 -1.22 -0.85
C GLY A 309 -21.74 -1.95 -0.30
N VAL A 310 -21.83 -3.27 -0.26
CA VAL A 310 -20.70 -4.15 0.04
C VAL A 310 -19.99 -4.49 -1.26
N ILE A 311 -18.69 -4.20 -1.32
CA ILE A 311 -17.86 -4.38 -2.50
C ILE A 311 -16.96 -5.60 -2.28
N ILE A 312 -16.76 -6.37 -3.34
CA ILE A 312 -15.88 -7.54 -3.34
C ILE A 312 -14.77 -7.28 -4.35
N HIS A 313 -13.52 -7.39 -3.92
CA HIS A 313 -12.40 -7.49 -4.84
C HIS A 313 -11.74 -8.86 -4.73
N GLN A 314 -11.11 -9.30 -5.81
CA GLN A 314 -10.25 -10.46 -5.85
C GLN A 314 -8.81 -9.97 -5.96
N VAL A 315 -8.03 -10.21 -4.90
CA VAL A 315 -6.60 -10.02 -4.92
C VAL A 315 -5.98 -11.26 -5.54
N ARG A 316 -5.36 -11.10 -6.71
CA ARG A 316 -4.72 -12.21 -7.43
C ARG A 316 -3.33 -11.86 -7.91
N LYS A 317 -2.45 -12.86 -7.88
CA LYS A 317 -1.10 -12.75 -8.42
C LYS A 317 -1.09 -12.87 -9.95
N ILE A 318 -0.46 -11.92 -10.63
CA ILE A 318 -0.13 -11.96 -12.06
C ILE A 318 1.36 -11.69 -12.21
N GLY A 319 2.11 -12.67 -12.71
CA GLY A 319 3.58 -12.61 -12.73
C GLY A 319 4.17 -12.55 -11.32
N ALA A 320 4.93 -11.49 -11.04
CA ALA A 320 5.54 -11.25 -9.72
C ALA A 320 4.70 -10.37 -8.79
N HIS A 321 3.60 -9.79 -9.29
CA HIS A 321 2.82 -8.76 -8.59
C HIS A 321 1.39 -9.23 -8.32
N TYR A 322 0.73 -8.56 -7.38
CA TYR A 322 -0.67 -8.73 -7.07
C TYR A 322 -1.46 -7.53 -7.54
N TYR A 323 -2.74 -7.74 -7.75
CA TYR A 323 -3.67 -6.75 -8.28
C TYR A 323 -5.02 -6.93 -7.63
N SER A 324 -5.72 -5.82 -7.45
CA SER A 324 -7.10 -5.81 -6.97
C SER A 324 -8.06 -5.80 -8.16
N PHE A 325 -8.91 -6.82 -8.26
CA PHE A 325 -9.95 -6.94 -9.28
C PHE A 325 -11.33 -6.79 -8.64
N LEU A 326 -12.06 -5.72 -8.94
CA LEU A 326 -13.47 -5.59 -8.62
C LEU A 326 -14.25 -6.78 -9.21
N ILE A 327 -14.96 -7.50 -8.36
CA ILE A 327 -15.80 -8.62 -8.77
C ILE A 327 -17.22 -8.13 -8.97
N THR A 328 -17.73 -8.39 -10.16
CA THR A 328 -19.10 -8.05 -10.53
C THR A 328 -20.02 -9.24 -10.31
N HIS A 329 -21.32 -8.99 -10.18
CA HIS A 329 -22.33 -10.03 -9.97
C HIS A 329 -23.57 -9.80 -10.81
N ALA A 330 -24.47 -10.79 -10.83
CA ALA A 330 -25.59 -10.91 -11.76
C ALA A 330 -25.17 -10.59 -13.21
N GLN A 331 -24.39 -11.51 -13.81
CA GLN A 331 -23.95 -11.39 -15.21
C GLN A 331 -23.16 -10.10 -15.50
N GLN A 332 -22.38 -9.62 -14.52
CA GLN A 332 -21.53 -8.44 -14.59
C GLN A 332 -22.27 -7.09 -14.60
N GLU A 333 -23.56 -7.08 -14.26
CA GLU A 333 -24.38 -5.86 -14.22
C GLU A 333 -24.11 -4.99 -13.00
N PHE A 334 -23.86 -5.60 -11.84
CA PHE A 334 -23.72 -4.89 -10.58
C PHE A 334 -22.33 -5.04 -9.97
N ASN A 335 -21.85 -3.95 -9.37
CA ASN A 335 -20.58 -3.90 -8.66
C ASN A 335 -20.74 -4.15 -7.16
N GLU A 336 -21.87 -3.72 -6.58
CA GLU A 336 -22.11 -3.75 -5.14
C GLU A 336 -23.22 -4.73 -4.74
N LEU A 337 -23.03 -5.39 -3.61
CA LEU A 337 -24.08 -6.11 -2.92
C LEU A 337 -24.86 -5.15 -2.02
N THR A 338 -26.18 -5.10 -2.21
CA THR A 338 -27.12 -4.33 -1.38
C THR A 338 -27.82 -5.25 -0.37
N MET A 339 -28.68 -4.70 0.49
CA MET A 339 -29.40 -5.49 1.50
C MET A 339 -30.19 -6.63 0.83
N ASP A 340 -30.13 -7.82 1.43
CA ASP A 340 -30.76 -9.07 0.97
C ASP A 340 -30.18 -9.65 -0.34
N THR A 341 -29.11 -9.09 -0.88
CA THR A 341 -28.37 -9.69 -2.00
C THR A 341 -27.32 -10.68 -1.51
N GLU A 342 -26.95 -11.59 -2.40
CA GLU A 342 -25.96 -12.62 -2.16
C GLU A 342 -25.02 -12.83 -3.33
N TRP A 343 -23.84 -13.36 -3.03
CA TRP A 343 -22.83 -13.72 -4.00
C TRP A 343 -22.26 -15.09 -3.64
N VAL A 344 -22.18 -15.98 -4.62
CA VAL A 344 -21.62 -17.32 -4.47
C VAL A 344 -20.52 -17.51 -5.49
N LYS A 345 -19.35 -17.94 -5.03
CA LYS A 345 -18.22 -18.30 -5.87
C LYS A 345 -17.78 -19.73 -5.60
N PHE A 346 -17.94 -20.59 -6.59
CA PHE A 346 -17.31 -21.90 -6.61
C PHE A 346 -15.80 -21.74 -6.84
N LEU A 347 -15.00 -22.38 -6.00
CA LEU A 347 -13.54 -22.29 -6.03
C LEU A 347 -12.98 -23.46 -6.84
N HIS A 348 -13.07 -24.66 -6.27
CA HIS A 348 -12.52 -25.89 -6.82
C HIS A 348 -13.37 -27.07 -6.37
N MET A 349 -13.30 -28.18 -7.11
CA MET A 349 -13.86 -29.46 -6.67
C MET A 349 -12.76 -30.30 -6.02
N SER A 350 -13.07 -31.01 -4.95
CA SER A 350 -12.17 -31.97 -4.32
C SER A 350 -12.00 -33.22 -5.18
N ALA A 351 -10.98 -34.02 -4.88
CA ALA A 351 -10.82 -35.35 -5.48
C ALA A 351 -11.98 -36.30 -5.16
N SER A 352 -12.77 -36.05 -4.11
CA SER A 352 -13.99 -36.79 -3.76
C SER A 352 -15.26 -36.26 -4.43
N GLY A 353 -15.18 -35.19 -5.22
CA GLY A 353 -16.33 -34.58 -5.91
C GLY A 353 -17.07 -33.50 -5.10
N GLU A 354 -16.57 -33.12 -3.93
CA GLU A 354 -17.16 -32.05 -3.11
C GLU A 354 -16.71 -30.68 -3.62
N SER A 355 -17.66 -29.77 -3.83
CA SER A 355 -17.34 -28.41 -4.27
C SER A 355 -16.97 -27.52 -3.09
N GLN A 356 -15.83 -26.85 -3.20
CA GLN A 356 -15.46 -25.73 -2.33
C GLN A 356 -16.05 -24.44 -2.88
N TYR A 357 -16.60 -23.61 -2.01
CA TYR A 357 -17.23 -22.35 -2.38
C TYR A 357 -17.12 -21.31 -1.26
N VAL A 358 -17.31 -20.05 -1.65
CA VAL A 358 -17.56 -18.92 -0.77
C VAL A 358 -18.95 -18.40 -1.05
N HIS A 359 -19.73 -18.15 0.00
CA HIS A 359 -21.06 -17.53 -0.08
C HIS A 359 -21.10 -16.33 0.85
N LEU A 360 -21.48 -15.19 0.29
CA LEU A 360 -21.68 -13.94 0.98
C LEU A 360 -23.14 -13.54 0.88
N ARG A 361 -23.72 -13.08 1.99
CA ARG A 361 -25.05 -12.49 2.01
C ARG A 361 -25.06 -11.24 2.87
N VAL A 362 -25.60 -10.15 2.33
CA VAL A 362 -25.76 -8.90 3.08
C VAL A 362 -27.07 -8.96 3.84
N GLU A 363 -27.01 -9.26 5.14
CA GLU A 363 -28.20 -9.42 5.99
C GLU A 363 -28.83 -8.08 6.37
N ARG A 364 -28.01 -7.03 6.49
CA ARG A 364 -28.48 -5.71 6.91
C ARG A 364 -27.56 -4.60 6.43
N ILE A 365 -28.12 -3.47 6.02
CA ILE A 365 -27.40 -2.20 5.88
C ILE A 365 -28.05 -1.15 6.76
N ASN A 366 -27.25 -0.51 7.63
CA ASN A 366 -27.69 0.66 8.39
C ASN A 366 -27.00 1.91 7.84
N ARG A 367 -27.75 2.71 7.07
CA ARG A 367 -27.26 3.93 6.42
C ARG A 367 -26.85 5.02 7.41
N LYS A 368 -27.57 5.14 8.54
CA LYS A 368 -27.32 6.17 9.57
C LYS A 368 -26.05 5.86 10.35
N SER A 369 -25.92 4.61 10.81
CA SER A 369 -24.76 4.14 11.58
C SER A 369 -23.61 3.64 10.71
N ARG A 370 -23.72 3.75 9.37
CA ARG A 370 -22.67 3.45 8.38
C ARG A 370 -22.04 2.06 8.56
N PHE A 371 -22.86 1.03 8.76
CA PHE A 371 -22.42 -0.37 8.82
C PHE A 371 -23.29 -1.30 7.98
N ALA A 372 -22.73 -2.46 7.63
CA ALA A 372 -23.43 -3.60 7.04
C ALA A 372 -23.14 -4.88 7.85
N ASP A 373 -24.15 -5.72 8.08
CA ASP A 373 -23.96 -7.06 8.63
C ASP A 373 -23.91 -8.04 7.45
N VAL A 374 -22.77 -8.74 7.31
CA VAL A 374 -22.48 -9.64 6.19
C VAL A 374 -22.26 -11.04 6.71
N LYS A 375 -23.10 -11.98 6.29
CA LYS A 375 -22.90 -13.40 6.54
C LYS A 375 -21.92 -13.97 5.53
N VAL A 376 -20.90 -14.65 6.05
CA VAL A 376 -19.87 -15.31 5.26
C VAL A 376 -19.89 -16.80 5.55
N ILE A 377 -19.96 -17.60 4.50
CA ILE A 377 -19.82 -19.05 4.54
C ILE A 377 -18.68 -19.43 3.60
N SER A 378 -17.70 -20.19 4.05
CA SER A 378 -16.63 -20.71 3.20
C SER A 378 -16.34 -22.17 3.51
N THR A 379 -16.40 -23.03 2.50
CA THR A 379 -15.99 -24.44 2.59
C THR A 379 -14.55 -24.65 2.12
N PHE A 380 -13.80 -23.55 1.90
CA PHE A 380 -12.38 -23.60 1.54
C PHE A 380 -11.58 -24.40 2.56
N SER A 381 -10.84 -25.40 2.06
CA SER A 381 -9.93 -26.22 2.86
C SER A 381 -8.58 -26.34 2.15
N PRO A 382 -7.48 -25.86 2.77
CA PRO A 382 -6.18 -25.91 2.13
C PRO A 382 -5.59 -27.32 2.08
N HIS A 383 -6.10 -28.26 2.89
CA HIS A 383 -5.56 -29.62 3.01
C HIS A 383 -6.13 -30.60 1.99
N THR A 384 -7.30 -30.29 1.46
CA THR A 384 -8.08 -31.17 0.59
C THR A 384 -7.40 -31.29 -0.78
N CYS A 385 -7.27 -32.52 -1.29
CA CYS A 385 -6.79 -32.74 -2.66
C CYS A 385 -7.86 -32.30 -3.65
N LEU A 386 -7.46 -31.58 -4.69
CA LEU A 386 -8.37 -31.07 -5.72
C LEU A 386 -8.61 -32.12 -6.79
N GLN A 387 -9.66 -31.92 -7.58
CA GLN A 387 -9.97 -32.74 -8.74
C GLN A 387 -8.75 -32.86 -9.66
N GLY A 388 -8.45 -34.09 -10.09
CA GLY A 388 -7.26 -34.41 -10.88
C GLY A 388 -6.00 -34.69 -10.04
N GLU A 389 -6.02 -34.43 -8.73
CA GLU A 389 -4.97 -34.86 -7.82
C GLU A 389 -5.26 -36.24 -7.22
N PHE A 390 -4.20 -37.04 -7.07
CA PHE A 390 -4.24 -38.31 -6.37
C PHE A 390 -3.95 -38.10 -4.89
N TYR A 391 -4.91 -38.54 -4.06
CA TYR A 391 -4.69 -38.68 -2.62
C TYR A 391 -3.74 -39.86 -2.38
N LYS A 392 -2.57 -39.59 -1.81
CA LYS A 392 -1.63 -40.64 -1.41
C LYS A 392 -1.39 -40.59 0.08
N LYS A 393 -1.84 -41.63 0.78
CA LYS A 393 -1.58 -41.83 2.21
C LYS A 393 -0.07 -41.97 2.42
N ILE A 394 0.46 -41.30 3.44
CA ILE A 394 1.87 -41.43 3.84
C ILE A 394 1.93 -42.28 5.10
N ALA A 395 2.83 -43.25 5.14
CA ALA A 395 3.02 -44.08 6.31
C ALA A 395 3.55 -43.22 7.48
N PRO A 396 3.06 -43.38 8.71
CA PRO A 396 3.54 -42.59 9.87
C PRO A 396 5.04 -42.77 10.16
N ASP A 397 5.59 -43.92 9.79
CA ASP A 397 6.97 -44.37 9.95
C ASP A 397 7.86 -44.12 8.71
N ASP A 398 7.29 -43.54 7.64
CA ASP A 398 8.06 -43.18 6.45
C ASP A 398 9.22 -42.23 6.85
N PRO A 399 10.49 -42.56 6.51
CA PRO A 399 11.66 -41.75 6.86
C PRO A 399 11.58 -40.29 6.39
N LEU A 400 10.81 -40.03 5.32
CA LEU A 400 10.58 -38.70 4.78
C LEU A 400 9.45 -37.96 5.53
N ASN A 401 8.56 -38.68 6.23
CA ASN A 401 7.40 -38.14 6.95
C ASN A 401 7.73 -37.60 8.35
N LYS A 402 8.80 -36.81 8.47
CA LYS A 402 9.29 -36.23 9.74
C LYS A 402 8.26 -35.38 10.49
N LYS A 403 7.16 -34.97 9.83
CA LYS A 403 6.09 -34.12 10.38
C LYS A 403 4.74 -34.83 10.51
N LYS A 404 4.69 -36.16 10.35
CA LYS A 404 3.49 -36.99 10.53
C LYS A 404 2.27 -36.50 9.72
N LEU A 405 2.51 -36.14 8.46
CA LEU A 405 1.43 -35.87 7.51
C LEU A 405 0.61 -37.15 7.27
N ALA A 406 -0.73 -37.01 7.22
CA ALA A 406 -1.63 -38.11 6.92
C ALA A 406 -1.58 -38.52 5.43
N HIS A 407 -1.45 -37.53 4.55
CA HIS A 407 -1.46 -37.72 3.10
C HIS A 407 -0.65 -36.63 2.38
N VAL A 408 -0.47 -36.80 1.07
CA VAL A 408 -0.07 -35.76 0.12
C VAL A 408 -1.00 -35.77 -1.08
N CYS A 409 -1.15 -34.61 -1.73
CA CYS A 409 -1.88 -34.50 -2.98
C CYS A 409 -0.88 -34.42 -4.15
N LEU A 410 -1.04 -35.29 -5.15
CA LEU A 410 -0.11 -35.42 -6.26
C LEU A 410 -0.81 -35.19 -7.60
N ILE A 411 -0.17 -34.44 -8.50
CA ILE A 411 -0.58 -34.42 -9.91
C ILE A 411 -0.15 -35.73 -10.56
N GLY A 412 -1.11 -36.59 -10.87
CA GLY A 412 -0.89 -37.95 -11.38
C GLY A 412 -0.44 -38.95 -10.31
N ASN A 413 -0.55 -40.24 -10.63
CA ASN A 413 -0.09 -41.31 -9.76
C ASN A 413 1.43 -41.50 -9.89
N ARG A 414 2.20 -40.81 -9.03
CA ARG A 414 3.67 -40.81 -9.07
C ARG A 414 4.31 -41.04 -7.68
N PRO A 415 5.62 -41.33 -7.62
CA PRO A 415 6.35 -41.40 -6.35
C PRO A 415 6.30 -40.08 -5.56
N VAL A 416 6.39 -40.18 -4.24
CA VAL A 416 6.44 -39.02 -3.34
C VAL A 416 7.87 -38.51 -3.28
N PHE A 417 8.06 -37.20 -3.41
CA PHE A 417 9.35 -36.54 -3.30
C PHE A 417 9.29 -35.52 -2.15
N PRO A 418 10.44 -35.11 -1.58
CA PRO A 418 10.48 -34.15 -0.47
C PRO A 418 9.67 -32.86 -0.70
N LYS A 419 9.70 -32.31 -1.92
CA LYS A 419 8.91 -31.12 -2.30
C LYS A 419 7.39 -31.30 -2.12
N HIS A 420 6.86 -32.51 -2.31
CA HIS A 420 5.43 -32.78 -2.12
C HIS A 420 5.05 -32.75 -0.64
N LEU A 421 5.93 -33.28 0.22
CA LEU A 421 5.76 -33.23 1.66
C LEU A 421 5.88 -31.79 2.18
N GLU A 422 6.82 -31.01 1.66
CA GLU A 422 6.96 -29.59 2.02
C GLU A 422 5.72 -28.77 1.63
N MET A 423 5.22 -28.95 0.40
CA MET A 423 4.00 -28.28 -0.06
C MET A 423 2.80 -28.67 0.80
N GLN A 424 2.62 -29.96 1.09
CA GLN A 424 1.53 -30.40 1.95
C GLN A 424 1.69 -29.91 3.40
N GLN A 425 2.92 -29.76 3.91
CA GLN A 425 3.16 -29.13 5.21
C GLN A 425 2.82 -27.64 5.22
N ARG A 426 3.05 -26.93 4.10
CA ARG A 426 2.60 -25.53 3.96
C ARG A 426 1.09 -25.44 4.01
N ARG A 427 0.39 -26.31 3.26
CA ARG A 427 -1.07 -26.43 3.29
C ARG A 427 -1.59 -26.78 4.69
N ALA A 428 -0.99 -27.78 5.36
CA ALA A 428 -1.30 -28.19 6.73
C ALA A 428 -1.23 -27.04 7.74
N ARG A 429 -0.28 -26.13 7.52
CA ARG A 429 -0.02 -24.98 8.39
C ARG A 429 -0.48 -23.67 7.78
N PHE A 430 -1.40 -23.70 6.81
CA PHE A 430 -1.81 -22.52 6.04
C PHE A 430 -2.26 -21.39 6.97
N PHE A 431 -3.23 -21.66 7.86
CA PHE A 431 -3.70 -20.68 8.83
C PHE A 431 -2.70 -20.41 9.98
N GLU A 432 -1.90 -21.40 10.37
CA GLU A 432 -0.90 -21.26 11.44
C GLU A 432 0.28 -20.34 11.05
N LYS A 433 0.68 -20.39 9.78
CA LYS A 433 1.77 -19.58 9.23
C LYS A 433 1.39 -18.11 9.11
N ARG A 434 0.10 -17.80 9.03
CA ARG A 434 -0.44 -16.44 8.98
C ARG A 434 -0.44 -15.83 10.37
N ARG A 435 0.73 -15.54 10.96
CA ARG A 435 0.80 -14.96 12.31
C ARG A 435 0.24 -13.54 12.33
N SER A 436 0.51 -12.76 11.28
CA SER A 436 -0.15 -11.47 10.99
C SER A 436 -1.20 -11.58 9.88
N TYR A 437 -2.13 -10.63 9.84
CA TYR A 437 -3.32 -10.66 8.97
C TYR A 437 -3.33 -9.49 7.99
N GLY A 438 -2.83 -9.68 6.79
CA GLY A 438 -2.95 -8.64 5.78
C GLY A 438 -1.98 -8.84 4.64
N GLN A 439 -2.02 -7.90 3.71
CA GLN A 439 -1.15 -7.89 2.54
C GLN A 439 0.28 -7.49 2.91
N ASN A 440 0.45 -6.83 4.06
CA ASN A 440 1.72 -6.50 4.71
C ASN A 440 2.26 -7.59 5.64
N GLU A 441 2.06 -8.85 5.28
CA GLU A 441 2.52 -9.97 6.09
C GLU A 441 4.05 -9.96 6.22
N CYS A 442 4.56 -10.35 7.39
CA CYS A 442 5.99 -10.52 7.60
C CYS A 442 6.52 -11.83 7.01
N ILE A 443 7.82 -11.91 6.75
CA ILE A 443 8.49 -13.17 6.40
C ILE A 443 8.47 -14.17 7.57
N ASP A 444 8.67 -15.45 7.28
CA ASP A 444 8.71 -16.52 8.30
C ASP A 444 9.76 -16.19 9.39
N GLY A 445 9.35 -16.23 10.67
CA GLY A 445 10.21 -15.88 11.82
C GLY A 445 10.00 -14.46 12.37
N TYR A 446 9.24 -13.63 11.66
CA TYR A 446 8.93 -12.25 12.03
C TYR A 446 7.42 -12.08 12.24
N GLU A 447 7.05 -11.07 13.02
CA GLU A 447 5.67 -10.64 13.24
C GLU A 447 5.60 -9.12 13.43
N TRP A 448 4.40 -8.54 13.32
CA TRP A 448 4.25 -7.11 13.51
C TRP A 448 4.59 -6.69 14.94
N ARG A 449 5.31 -5.57 15.04
CA ARG A 449 5.73 -4.94 16.28
C ARG A 449 4.53 -4.46 17.11
N ALA A 450 3.49 -3.95 16.43
CA ALA A 450 2.19 -3.64 17.01
C ALA A 450 2.25 -2.70 18.24
N LEU A 451 3.09 -1.65 18.21
CA LEU A 451 3.09 -0.61 19.25
C LEU A 451 1.76 0.18 19.30
N ASP A 452 1.05 0.24 18.18
CA ASP A 452 -0.36 0.59 18.05
C ASP A 452 -1.01 -0.27 16.96
N ALA A 453 -2.31 -0.06 16.70
CA ALA A 453 -3.05 -0.83 15.69
C ALA A 453 -2.61 -0.58 14.24
N TYR A 454 -1.79 0.44 13.98
CA TYR A 454 -1.27 0.80 12.65
C TYR A 454 0.24 0.56 12.54
N ASP A 455 0.88 -0.07 13.52
CA ASP A 455 2.32 -0.35 13.53
C ASP A 455 2.65 -1.72 12.94
N TYR A 456 2.67 -1.78 11.61
CA TYR A 456 2.95 -2.97 10.80
C TYR A 456 4.45 -3.28 10.64
N VAL A 457 5.35 -2.65 11.41
CA VAL A 457 6.79 -2.92 11.33
C VAL A 457 7.09 -4.36 11.73
N CYS A 458 7.78 -5.11 10.88
CA CYS A 458 8.10 -6.52 11.15
C CYS A 458 9.35 -6.65 12.03
N VAL A 459 9.21 -7.35 13.16
CA VAL A 459 10.30 -7.64 14.11
C VAL A 459 10.36 -9.14 14.42
N PRO A 460 11.50 -9.68 14.90
CA PRO A 460 11.59 -11.09 15.27
C PRO A 460 10.54 -11.49 16.33
N HIS A 461 10.01 -12.71 16.29
CA HIS A 461 8.97 -13.16 17.23
C HIS A 461 9.31 -12.95 18.72
N LYS A 462 10.58 -13.10 19.09
CA LYS A 462 11.01 -12.86 20.48
C LYS A 462 10.79 -11.39 20.87
N ARG A 463 11.12 -10.46 19.98
CA ARG A 463 11.01 -9.02 20.18
C ARG A 463 9.55 -8.57 20.29
N ALA A 464 8.68 -9.02 19.39
CA ALA A 464 7.26 -8.68 19.46
C ALA A 464 6.59 -9.22 20.74
N LYS A 465 6.93 -10.43 21.19
CA LYS A 465 6.49 -10.94 22.50
C LYS A 465 6.95 -10.07 23.67
N GLU A 466 8.21 -9.63 23.68
CA GLU A 466 8.74 -8.73 24.71
C GLU A 466 7.96 -7.40 24.74
N ILE A 467 7.64 -6.85 23.57
CA ILE A 467 6.85 -5.63 23.42
C ILE A 467 5.43 -5.84 23.96
N GLN A 468 4.76 -6.94 23.57
CA GLN A 468 3.40 -7.24 24.02
C GLN A 468 3.31 -7.33 25.55
N VAL A 469 4.25 -8.04 26.19
CA VAL A 469 4.33 -8.13 27.66
C VAL A 469 4.52 -6.74 28.31
N LYS A 470 5.35 -5.88 27.71
CA LYS A 470 5.54 -4.50 28.20
C LYS A 470 4.25 -3.66 28.07
N LEU A 471 3.52 -3.81 26.96
CA LEU A 471 2.26 -3.09 26.73
C LEU A 471 1.17 -3.53 27.71
N GLU A 472 1.05 -4.83 27.97
CA GLU A 472 0.11 -5.38 28.95
C GLU A 472 0.38 -4.86 30.37
N ARG A 473 1.65 -4.87 30.82
CA ARG A 473 2.03 -4.29 32.11
C ARG A 473 1.68 -2.81 32.21
N LYS A 474 1.98 -2.03 31.16
CA LYS A 474 1.64 -0.60 31.12
C LYS A 474 0.14 -0.34 31.11
N ASN A 475 -0.67 -1.20 30.49
CA ASN A 475 -2.13 -1.06 30.51
C ASN A 475 -2.71 -1.32 31.91
N VAL A 476 -2.10 -2.20 32.71
CA VAL A 476 -2.44 -2.40 34.13
C VAL A 476 -2.05 -1.17 34.97
N GLU A 477 -0.92 -0.53 34.67
CA GLU A 477 -0.43 0.67 35.36
C GLU A 477 -1.16 1.97 34.93
N LYS A 478 -1.69 2.02 33.70
CA LYS A 478 -2.45 3.18 33.14
C LYS A 478 -3.79 3.44 33.83
N THR A 479 -4.28 2.52 34.64
CA THR A 479 -5.35 2.80 35.59
C THR A 479 -4.94 3.81 36.68
N ALA A 480 -3.66 4.24 36.73
CA ALA A 480 -3.12 5.12 37.76
C ALA A 480 -2.31 6.37 37.32
N ALA A 481 -2.05 6.65 36.03
CA ALA A 481 -1.28 7.86 35.66
C ALA A 481 -1.59 8.45 34.26
N LYS A 482 -1.78 9.78 34.19
CA LYS A 482 -1.85 10.57 32.96
C LYS A 482 -0.51 10.52 32.21
N ALA A 483 -0.56 10.52 30.87
CA ALA A 483 0.62 10.69 30.04
C ALA A 483 1.24 12.07 30.32
N GLU A 484 2.41 12.11 30.96
CA GLU A 484 3.18 13.34 31.13
C GLU A 484 3.67 13.83 29.76
N ALA A 485 3.52 15.13 29.49
CA ALA A 485 3.96 15.75 28.23
C ALA A 485 5.49 15.83 28.11
N VAL A 486 6.21 15.67 29.22
CA VAL A 486 7.66 15.77 29.33
C VAL A 486 8.18 14.48 29.93
N CYS A 487 9.19 13.88 29.30
CA CYS A 487 9.83 12.68 29.84
C CYS A 487 10.71 13.06 31.04
N SER A 488 10.65 12.25 32.11
CA SER A 488 11.53 12.36 33.28
C SER A 488 13.03 12.34 32.89
N GLU A 489 13.91 12.86 33.76
CA GLU A 489 15.36 13.14 33.53
C GLU A 489 16.25 12.02 32.94
N ARG A 490 15.76 10.82 32.63
CA ARG A 490 16.52 9.73 32.00
C ARG A 490 15.77 9.01 30.87
N LEU A 491 14.62 9.54 30.46
CA LEU A 491 13.80 8.98 29.41
C LEU A 491 13.70 9.97 28.26
N VAL A 492 13.60 9.43 27.05
CA VAL A 492 13.37 10.19 25.82
C VAL A 492 12.04 9.78 25.21
N LYS A 493 11.48 10.63 24.35
CA LYS A 493 10.32 10.22 23.54
C LYS A 493 10.73 9.06 22.64
N ARG A 494 9.89 8.03 22.62
CA ARG A 494 10.06 6.81 21.82
C ARG A 494 10.07 7.13 20.34
N SER A 495 9.19 8.03 19.90
CA SER A 495 9.15 8.56 18.54
C SER A 495 9.16 7.46 17.47
N ALA A 496 8.49 6.33 17.73
CA ALA A 496 8.38 5.24 16.76
C ALA A 496 7.67 5.68 15.47
N PHE A 497 6.82 6.71 15.58
CA PHE A 497 6.03 7.29 14.52
C PHE A 497 5.50 8.66 14.95
N PRO A 498 4.91 9.47 14.03
CA PRO A 498 4.32 10.76 14.42
C PRO A 498 3.31 10.62 15.55
N ASN A 499 3.39 11.53 16.52
CA ASN A 499 2.58 11.57 17.74
C ASN A 499 2.83 10.44 18.76
N ASP A 500 3.85 9.60 18.58
CA ASP A 500 4.32 8.65 19.59
C ASP A 500 5.07 9.34 20.73
N ASN A 501 4.32 9.81 21.72
CA ASN A 501 4.87 10.55 22.86
C ASN A 501 5.23 9.67 24.07
N HIS A 502 5.29 8.34 23.92
CA HIS A 502 5.66 7.46 25.02
C HIS A 502 7.13 7.64 25.43
N CYS A 503 7.42 7.75 26.72
CA CYS A 503 8.79 7.86 27.22
C CYS A 503 9.46 6.48 27.40
N VAL A 504 10.68 6.35 26.89
CA VAL A 504 11.51 5.12 26.94
C VAL A 504 13.00 5.46 27.15
N PRO A 505 13.84 4.51 27.60
CA PRO A 505 15.29 4.71 27.62
C PRO A 505 15.85 4.93 26.22
N GLU A 506 16.98 5.64 26.12
CA GLU A 506 17.58 5.99 24.84
C GLU A 506 17.98 4.78 23.98
N ILE A 507 18.39 3.67 24.62
CA ILE A 507 18.68 2.40 23.94
C ILE A 507 17.44 1.84 23.24
N GLU A 508 16.26 1.93 23.86
CA GLU A 508 15.00 1.46 23.27
C GLU A 508 14.59 2.35 22.09
N ARG A 509 14.81 3.67 22.18
CA ARG A 509 14.60 4.59 21.03
C ARG A 509 15.50 4.21 19.85
N ALA A 510 16.80 4.01 20.09
CA ALA A 510 17.74 3.64 19.04
C ALA A 510 17.38 2.30 18.37
N GLN A 511 16.89 1.32 19.15
CA GLN A 511 16.40 0.05 18.62
C GLN A 511 15.17 0.25 17.73
N ILE A 512 14.20 1.05 18.15
CA ILE A 512 12.98 1.34 17.39
C ILE A 512 13.27 2.07 16.08
N GLU A 513 14.22 3.01 16.10
CA GLU A 513 14.69 3.67 14.89
C GLU A 513 15.34 2.67 13.91
N GLN A 514 16.10 1.70 14.41
CA GLN A 514 16.65 0.64 13.58
C GLN A 514 15.54 -0.26 13.01
N GLU A 515 14.58 -0.69 13.82
CA GLU A 515 13.42 -1.47 13.37
C GLU A 515 12.64 -0.75 12.26
N ASN A 516 12.46 0.57 12.39
CA ASN A 516 11.83 1.39 11.35
C ASN A 516 12.68 1.47 10.06
N ARG A 517 14.01 1.53 10.19
CA ARG A 517 14.92 1.52 9.03
C ARG A 517 14.95 0.18 8.30
N GLU A 518 14.68 -0.91 8.99
CA GLU A 518 14.70 -2.26 8.40
C GLU A 518 13.30 -2.75 7.99
N SER A 519 12.26 -1.92 8.11
CA SER A 519 10.87 -2.39 8.04
C SER A 519 10.54 -3.13 6.74
N LEU A 520 11.08 -2.68 5.58
CA LEU A 520 10.85 -3.35 4.29
C LEU A 520 11.57 -4.70 4.16
N GLN A 521 12.69 -4.89 4.83
CA GLN A 521 13.51 -6.09 4.69
C GLN A 521 12.77 -7.35 5.16
N PHE A 522 11.86 -7.18 6.11
CA PHE A 522 11.15 -8.28 6.77
C PHE A 522 9.69 -8.39 6.35
N LEU A 523 9.23 -7.58 5.41
CA LEU A 523 7.95 -7.76 4.75
C LEU A 523 8.03 -8.86 3.70
N ARG A 524 7.01 -9.70 3.61
CA ARG A 524 6.93 -10.80 2.66
C ARG A 524 6.81 -10.30 1.21
N ASN A 525 6.07 -9.21 1.00
CA ASN A 525 5.84 -8.64 -0.32
C ASN A 525 5.93 -7.11 -0.29
N PRO A 526 7.14 -6.51 -0.22
CA PRO A 526 7.31 -5.06 -0.12
C PRO A 526 6.90 -4.28 -1.40
N ASN A 527 6.62 -5.00 -2.50
CA ASN A 527 6.18 -4.47 -3.79
C ASN A 527 4.89 -5.16 -4.26
N PHE A 528 3.94 -5.38 -3.33
CA PHE A 528 2.77 -6.24 -3.55
C PHE A 528 1.95 -5.81 -4.76
N PHE A 529 1.50 -4.54 -4.80
CA PHE A 529 0.71 -3.97 -5.88
C PHE A 529 1.52 -3.28 -6.97
N ASN A 530 2.83 -3.51 -7.07
CA ASN A 530 3.73 -2.70 -7.90
C ASN A 530 3.52 -2.83 -9.44
N GLY A 531 2.43 -3.45 -9.89
CA GLY A 531 1.98 -3.46 -11.28
C GLY A 531 2.94 -4.12 -12.28
N VAL A 532 2.47 -4.30 -13.52
CA VAL A 532 3.29 -4.58 -14.72
C VAL A 532 3.74 -3.25 -15.32
N ASP A 533 3.32 -2.14 -14.73
CA ASP A 533 4.04 -0.87 -14.63
C ASP A 533 5.38 -1.03 -13.89
N THR A 534 6.04 -2.19 -14.02
CA THR A 534 7.46 -2.34 -13.85
C THR A 534 8.16 -1.37 -14.80
N LEU A 535 8.30 -0.15 -14.30
CA LEU A 535 9.50 0.65 -14.39
C LEU A 535 10.65 -0.26 -13.97
N ASN A 536 11.17 -1.02 -14.94
CA ASN A 536 12.30 -1.90 -14.74
C ASN A 536 13.54 -1.03 -14.51
N LEU A 537 14.32 -1.48 -13.52
CA LEU A 537 15.55 -0.87 -12.99
C LEU A 537 16.56 -0.45 -14.06
#